data_AF-A0A9W6SPX1-F1
#
_entry.id   AF-A0A9W6SPX1-F1
#
_cell.length_a   1.000
_cell.length_b   1.000
_cell.length_c   1.000
_cell.angle_alpha   90.00
_cell.angle_beta   90.00
_cell.angle_gamma   90.00
#
_symmetry.space_group_name_H-M   'P 1'
#
loop_
_entity.id
_entity.type
_entity.pdbx_description
1 polymer ?
#
loop_
_entity_poly.entity_id
_entity_poly.type
_entity_poly.pdbx_seq_one_letter_code
_entity_poly.pdbx_strand_id
1 'polypeptide(L)'
;MGNGPERGVAFVHGSAADRAGLGFLAGGTRVVTCAHVVNRALGRDVREPADPGSAMVGVEFPFAPGRRRATVLTWIPGTAWSPADDLAVLLLDAPVDGPVPLRLRSRGADGLEVRMCGPDGDGLRHVGGVLMGEQAPGLRQIDQHRHGAYRVRPGFSGGPVWAADTGEVVGVMRAASPNAEATAAQCVDVARLGPVADGGEAGGEVSILQFGGLRFGSVDDAGSRRLAEDVAAEAGPVDVIVICGDLAARAAPSEYARAADFLAGVAAALGLGEDGVLTVPGVSDVNTALCRSHFDICAALEEEPRPPYWEKWRPYADFAAGAGHPLDPRRPWRLVSVPGRRLLLLALNSTMALTHRPEDDAARFGREQLAWFAERLADPGFGGWRRVAVSHHSPAEPPIARSSPNCSAGPWT
;
A
#
# COMPACT_ATOMS: atom_id res chain seq x y z
N MET A 1 9.44 5.43 -35.36
CA MET A 1 10.12 5.26 -34.06
C MET A 1 9.11 4.66 -33.10
N GLY A 2 9.45 3.59 -32.40
CA GLY A 2 8.49 2.81 -31.59
C GLY A 2 7.89 3.63 -30.45
N ASN A 3 6.61 3.40 -30.17
CA ASN A 3 5.89 4.03 -29.06
C ASN A 3 5.74 3.06 -27.87
N GLY A 4 6.72 2.17 -27.68
CA GLY A 4 6.63 1.08 -26.72
C GLY A 4 7.21 1.41 -25.33
N PRO A 5 7.10 0.47 -24.37
CA PRO A 5 7.57 0.65 -22.99
C PRO A 5 9.05 1.00 -22.86
N GLU A 6 9.87 0.73 -23.88
CA GLU A 6 11.28 1.14 -23.92
C GLU A 6 11.49 2.65 -23.71
N ARG A 7 10.49 3.49 -24.03
CA ARG A 7 10.55 4.95 -23.82
C ARG A 7 10.59 5.38 -22.36
N GLY A 8 10.12 4.54 -21.45
CA GLY A 8 10.16 4.79 -20.01
C GLY A 8 11.44 4.32 -19.35
N VAL A 9 12.33 3.63 -20.07
CA VAL A 9 13.55 3.03 -19.51
C VAL A 9 14.65 4.08 -19.34
N ALA A 10 15.38 3.99 -18.24
CA ALA A 10 16.47 4.87 -17.89
C ALA A 10 17.74 4.10 -17.55
N PHE A 11 18.90 4.73 -17.73
CA PHE A 11 20.16 4.29 -17.16
C PHE A 11 20.36 4.93 -15.79
N VAL A 12 20.80 4.14 -14.82
CA VAL A 12 21.24 4.62 -13.51
C VAL A 12 22.76 4.71 -13.50
N HIS A 13 23.28 5.86 -13.09
CA HIS A 13 24.70 6.20 -13.12
C HIS A 13 25.27 6.51 -11.74
N GLY A 14 26.51 6.09 -11.52
CA GLY A 14 27.30 6.48 -10.36
C GLY A 14 28.08 7.79 -10.55
N SER A 15 28.90 8.13 -9.57
CA SER A 15 29.72 9.36 -9.54
C SER A 15 30.78 9.44 -10.66
N ALA A 16 31.22 8.31 -11.21
CA ALA A 16 32.26 8.22 -12.24
C ALA A 16 31.73 8.10 -13.69
N ALA A 17 30.49 8.51 -13.96
CA ALA A 17 29.79 8.36 -15.25
C ALA A 17 29.47 6.91 -15.69
N ASP A 18 30.00 5.89 -15.00
CA ASP A 18 29.70 4.49 -15.25
C ASP A 18 28.21 4.15 -15.06
N ARG A 19 27.68 3.35 -15.99
CA ARG A 19 26.32 2.79 -15.93
C ARG A 19 26.28 1.68 -14.87
N ALA A 20 25.58 1.93 -13.77
CA ALA A 20 25.40 0.96 -12.69
C ALA A 20 24.33 -0.09 -13.03
N GLY A 21 23.33 0.29 -13.81
CA GLY A 21 22.21 -0.57 -14.22
C GLY A 21 21.11 0.23 -14.92
N LEU A 22 19.91 -0.32 -14.92
CA LEU A 22 18.71 0.29 -15.49
C LEU A 22 17.74 0.73 -14.40
N GLY A 23 16.79 1.56 -14.80
CA GLY A 23 15.57 1.88 -14.08
C GLY A 23 14.46 2.13 -15.10
N PHE A 24 13.26 2.43 -14.63
CA PHE A 24 12.19 2.92 -15.49
C PHE A 24 11.25 3.87 -14.76
N LEU A 25 10.68 4.80 -15.51
CA LEU A 25 9.74 5.80 -15.01
C LEU A 25 8.40 5.12 -14.69
N ALA A 26 7.92 5.22 -13.45
CA ALA A 26 6.62 4.70 -12.97
C ALA A 26 5.67 5.83 -12.49
N GLY A 27 6.05 7.08 -12.71
CA GLY A 27 5.27 8.30 -12.45
C GLY A 27 6.03 9.53 -12.93
N GLY A 28 5.48 10.74 -12.85
CA GLY A 28 6.12 11.94 -13.42
C GLY A 28 7.55 12.25 -12.96
N THR A 29 7.95 11.79 -11.77
CA THR A 29 9.30 11.96 -11.21
C THR A 29 9.82 10.71 -10.49
N ARG A 30 9.16 9.55 -10.65
CA ARG A 30 9.52 8.33 -9.91
C ARG A 30 10.14 7.29 -10.82
N VAL A 31 11.33 6.83 -10.48
CA VAL A 31 12.05 5.80 -11.23
C VAL A 31 12.23 4.56 -10.36
N VAL A 32 11.69 3.43 -10.81
CA VAL A 32 11.85 2.14 -10.17
C VAL A 32 13.16 1.50 -10.65
N THR A 33 13.91 0.88 -9.72
CA THR A 33 15.15 0.14 -10.02
C THR A 33 15.38 -0.94 -8.95
N CYS A 34 16.50 -1.68 -9.06
CA CYS A 34 16.95 -2.56 -8.00
C CYS A 34 17.79 -1.80 -6.95
N ALA A 35 17.66 -2.17 -5.68
CA ALA A 35 18.46 -1.58 -4.61
C ALA A 35 19.97 -1.79 -4.83
N HIS A 36 20.39 -2.96 -5.33
CA HIS A 36 21.80 -3.20 -5.63
C HIS A 36 22.36 -2.32 -6.76
N VAL A 37 21.50 -1.82 -7.67
CA VAL A 37 21.90 -0.88 -8.73
C VAL A 37 22.24 0.47 -8.10
N VAL A 38 21.43 0.91 -7.13
CA VAL A 38 21.71 2.12 -6.33
C VAL A 38 22.99 1.95 -5.53
N ASN A 39 23.16 0.82 -4.83
CA ASN A 39 24.39 0.55 -4.07
C ASN A 39 25.62 0.58 -4.99
N ARG A 40 25.56 -0.05 -6.17
CA ARG A 40 26.64 0.01 -7.17
C ARG A 40 26.92 1.44 -7.63
N ALA A 41 25.89 2.23 -7.90
CA ALA A 41 26.03 3.63 -8.30
C ALA A 41 26.71 4.50 -7.22
N LEU A 42 26.45 4.17 -5.95
CA LEU A 42 27.03 4.85 -4.78
C LEU A 42 28.39 4.26 -4.34
N GLY A 43 28.90 3.22 -5.00
CA GLY A 43 30.13 2.53 -4.59
C GLY A 43 30.01 1.76 -3.26
N ARG A 44 28.80 1.40 -2.85
CA ARG A 44 28.50 0.58 -1.66
C ARG A 44 28.58 -0.90 -2.00
N ASP A 45 28.67 -1.74 -0.97
CA ASP A 45 28.46 -3.19 -1.16
C ASP A 45 27.08 -3.42 -1.80
N VAL A 46 27.03 -4.23 -2.87
CA VAL A 46 25.80 -4.44 -3.64
C VAL A 46 24.68 -5.09 -2.83
N ARG A 47 25.01 -5.75 -1.72
CA ARG A 47 24.06 -6.36 -0.77
C ARG A 47 23.91 -5.58 0.52
N GLU A 48 24.43 -4.35 0.61
CA GLU A 48 24.21 -3.47 1.76
C GLU A 48 22.71 -3.24 1.98
N PRO A 49 22.12 -3.74 3.09
CA PRO A 49 20.70 -3.59 3.34
C PRO A 49 20.33 -2.19 3.86
N ALA A 50 21.27 -1.43 4.45
CA ALA A 50 20.93 -0.12 5.01
C ALA A 50 20.56 0.90 3.92
N ASP A 51 19.52 1.69 4.18
CA ASP A 51 19.13 2.81 3.32
C ASP A 51 20.32 3.78 3.10
N PRO A 52 20.63 4.18 1.85
CA PRO A 52 21.69 5.16 1.56
C PRO A 52 21.39 6.59 2.04
N GLY A 53 20.21 6.87 2.59
CA GLY A 53 19.79 8.17 3.08
C GLY A 53 19.67 9.19 1.95
N SER A 54 20.23 10.39 2.14
CA SER A 54 20.13 11.50 1.18
C SER A 54 21.13 11.43 0.02
N ALA A 55 21.78 10.27 -0.19
CA ALA A 55 22.72 10.11 -1.29
C ALA A 55 22.01 10.23 -2.65
N MET A 56 22.70 10.80 -3.64
CA MET A 56 22.16 11.05 -4.96
C MET A 56 22.80 10.15 -6.01
N VAL A 57 21.99 9.69 -6.96
CA VAL A 57 22.42 8.97 -8.17
C VAL A 57 22.04 9.75 -9.43
N GLY A 58 22.73 9.48 -10.53
CA GLY A 58 22.36 10.03 -11.84
C GLY A 58 21.36 9.15 -12.57
N VAL A 59 20.35 9.74 -13.21
CA VAL A 59 19.38 9.04 -14.05
C VAL A 59 19.34 9.66 -15.43
N GLU A 60 19.48 8.85 -16.47
CA GLU A 60 19.53 9.31 -17.86
C GLU A 60 18.55 8.51 -18.73
N PHE A 61 17.69 9.20 -19.45
CA PHE A 61 16.73 8.57 -20.36
C PHE A 61 17.30 8.58 -21.78
N PRO A 62 17.38 7.44 -22.49
CA PRO A 62 17.97 7.37 -23.84
C PRO A 62 17.30 8.28 -24.86
N PHE A 63 16.01 8.58 -24.64
CA PHE A 63 15.16 9.36 -25.54
C PHE A 63 14.86 10.77 -25.02
N ALA A 64 15.56 11.24 -23.99
CA ALA A 64 15.38 12.57 -23.42
C ALA A 64 16.71 13.27 -23.18
N PRO A 65 16.75 14.61 -23.30
CA PRO A 65 17.99 15.35 -23.10
C PRO A 65 18.38 15.46 -21.62
N GLY A 66 19.64 15.15 -21.36
CA GLY A 66 20.32 15.43 -20.11
C GLY A 66 20.07 14.42 -18.99
N ARG A 67 21.01 14.41 -18.04
CA ARG A 67 20.94 13.58 -16.84
C ARG A 67 20.19 14.32 -15.72
N ARG A 68 19.35 13.62 -14.99
CA ARG A 68 18.70 14.09 -13.75
C ARG A 68 19.44 13.54 -12.54
N ARG A 69 19.33 14.24 -11.42
CA ARG A 69 19.72 13.68 -10.13
C ARG A 69 18.49 13.06 -9.47
N ALA A 70 18.70 11.99 -8.74
CA ALA A 70 17.65 11.34 -8.01
C ALA A 70 18.11 10.91 -6.62
N THR A 71 17.24 11.03 -5.63
CA THR A 71 17.44 10.48 -4.28
C THR A 71 16.60 9.22 -4.11
N VAL A 72 16.95 8.38 -3.15
CA VAL A 72 16.09 7.25 -2.77
C VAL A 72 14.84 7.81 -2.08
N LEU A 73 13.67 7.48 -2.63
CA LEU A 73 12.37 7.75 -2.04
C LEU A 73 11.89 6.56 -1.22
N THR A 74 12.20 5.35 -1.67
CA THR A 74 11.82 4.12 -0.98
C THR A 74 12.88 3.07 -1.16
N TRP A 75 13.19 2.41 -0.06
CA TRP A 75 14.19 1.38 0.06
C TRP A 75 13.54 0.11 0.63
N ILE A 76 13.52 -0.96 -0.15
CA ILE A 76 12.86 -2.22 0.24
C ILE A 76 13.77 -3.20 0.99
N PRO A 77 15.10 -3.30 0.74
CA PRO A 77 15.95 -4.16 1.55
C PRO A 77 15.88 -3.70 3.01
N GLY A 78 15.21 -4.49 3.85
CA GLY A 78 14.96 -4.14 5.25
C GLY A 78 16.22 -4.25 6.11
N THR A 79 16.18 -5.06 7.17
CA THR A 79 17.37 -5.26 8.04
C THR A 79 18.37 -6.25 7.47
N ALA A 80 17.97 -7.08 6.51
CA ALA A 80 18.81 -8.07 5.86
C ALA A 80 18.49 -8.11 4.37
N TRP A 81 19.52 -8.30 3.54
CA TRP A 81 19.34 -8.36 2.10
C TRP A 81 18.69 -9.67 1.67
N SER A 82 17.68 -9.57 0.81
CA SER A 82 17.01 -10.70 0.17
C SER A 82 16.83 -10.41 -1.33
N PRO A 83 17.00 -11.40 -2.21
CA PRO A 83 16.74 -11.24 -3.65
C PRO A 83 15.32 -10.73 -3.98
N ALA A 84 14.33 -11.08 -3.15
CA ALA A 84 12.92 -10.69 -3.34
C ALA A 84 12.62 -9.25 -2.86
N ASP A 85 13.55 -8.64 -2.12
CA ASP A 85 13.44 -7.29 -1.56
C ASP A 85 14.40 -6.31 -2.24
N ASP A 86 15.06 -6.73 -3.33
CA ASP A 86 16.08 -5.98 -4.06
C ASP A 86 15.45 -4.90 -4.97
N LEU A 87 14.74 -3.96 -4.36
CA LEU A 87 13.95 -2.93 -5.01
C LEU A 87 14.18 -1.55 -4.36
N ALA A 88 14.18 -0.52 -5.19
CA ALA A 88 14.22 0.86 -4.75
C ALA A 88 13.37 1.74 -5.68
N VAL A 89 12.80 2.80 -5.13
CA VAL A 89 12.17 3.88 -5.88
C VAL A 89 13.02 5.13 -5.71
N LEU A 90 13.40 5.73 -6.84
CA LEU A 90 14.14 6.98 -6.91
C LEU A 90 13.18 8.13 -7.20
N LEU A 91 13.39 9.27 -6.55
CA LEU A 91 12.71 10.54 -6.84
C LEU A 91 13.65 11.45 -7.63
N LEU A 92 13.28 11.77 -8.86
CA LEU A 92 13.96 12.76 -9.68
C LEU A 92 13.81 14.15 -9.07
N ASP A 93 14.88 14.95 -9.16
CA ASP A 93 14.89 16.34 -8.71
C ASP A 93 13.96 17.26 -9.52
N ALA A 94 13.65 16.89 -10.76
CA ALA A 94 12.65 17.52 -11.60
C ALA A 94 12.06 16.53 -12.62
N PRO A 95 10.84 16.80 -13.15
CA PRO A 95 10.29 16.04 -14.28
C PRO A 95 11.21 16.03 -15.51
N VAL A 96 10.97 15.06 -16.38
CA VAL A 96 11.69 14.92 -17.67
C VAL A 96 10.68 14.89 -18.81
N ASP A 97 10.86 15.79 -19.77
CA ASP A 97 10.05 15.82 -20.98
C ASP A 97 10.44 14.68 -21.93
N GLY A 98 9.46 13.93 -22.43
CA GLY A 98 9.64 12.91 -23.47
C GLY A 98 9.42 11.46 -23.05
N PRO A 99 9.98 10.98 -21.92
CA PRO A 99 9.67 9.67 -21.35
C PRO A 99 8.22 9.60 -20.87
N VAL A 100 7.58 8.45 -21.06
CA VAL A 100 6.21 8.20 -20.61
C VAL A 100 6.26 7.24 -19.42
N PRO A 101 5.62 7.56 -18.27
CA PRO A 101 5.51 6.64 -17.16
C PRO A 101 4.90 5.30 -17.58
N LEU A 102 5.54 4.21 -17.17
CA LEU A 102 5.06 2.86 -17.43
C LEU A 102 4.02 2.49 -16.37
N ARG A 103 2.90 1.92 -16.83
CA ARG A 103 1.89 1.37 -15.94
C ARG A 103 2.39 0.08 -15.30
N LEU A 104 2.19 -0.04 -13.99
CA LEU A 104 2.49 -1.25 -13.25
C LEU A 104 1.24 -2.13 -13.22
N ARG A 105 1.47 -3.44 -13.28
CA ARG A 105 0.44 -4.46 -13.11
C ARG A 105 0.88 -5.39 -12.01
N SER A 106 0.15 -5.38 -10.90
CA SER A 106 0.33 -6.36 -9.83
C SER A 106 0.10 -7.77 -10.39
N ARG A 107 1.08 -8.66 -10.16
CA ARG A 107 1.00 -10.10 -10.39
C ARG A 107 0.82 -10.52 -11.86
N GLY A 108 1.93 -10.86 -12.51
CA GLY A 108 1.93 -11.57 -13.79
C GLY A 108 1.50 -13.04 -13.65
N ALA A 109 0.67 -13.52 -14.56
CA ALA A 109 0.27 -14.93 -14.62
C ALA A 109 1.44 -15.82 -15.07
N ASP A 110 1.46 -17.07 -14.60
CA ASP A 110 2.39 -18.09 -15.09
C ASP A 110 2.14 -18.33 -16.58
N GLY A 111 3.20 -18.43 -17.37
CA GLY A 111 3.11 -18.58 -18.83
C GLY A 111 2.89 -17.26 -19.58
N LEU A 112 2.90 -16.11 -18.92
CA LEU A 112 2.76 -14.81 -19.57
C LEU A 112 3.96 -14.50 -20.47
N GLU A 113 3.69 -14.18 -21.74
CA GLU A 113 4.70 -13.67 -22.66
C GLU A 113 5.14 -12.27 -22.23
N VAL A 114 6.44 -12.12 -22.00
CA VAL A 114 7.05 -10.89 -21.51
C VAL A 114 8.14 -10.40 -22.44
N ARG A 115 8.35 -9.09 -22.39
CA ARG A 115 9.46 -8.39 -23.04
C ARG A 115 10.25 -7.60 -22.00
N MET A 116 11.51 -7.43 -22.30
CA MET A 116 12.46 -6.63 -21.54
C MET A 116 13.45 -6.02 -22.52
N CYS A 117 14.19 -5.00 -22.11
CA CYS A 117 15.29 -4.46 -22.91
C CYS A 117 16.51 -4.20 -22.05
N GLY A 118 17.69 -4.26 -22.67
CA GLY A 118 18.92 -3.89 -22.00
C GLY A 118 19.89 -3.11 -22.88
N PRO A 119 21.02 -2.68 -22.30
CA PRO A 119 21.98 -1.83 -23.00
C PRO A 119 22.58 -2.53 -24.23
N ASP A 120 22.61 -1.82 -25.34
CA ASP A 120 23.31 -2.19 -26.57
C ASP A 120 23.95 -0.95 -27.21
N GLY A 121 25.25 -0.76 -26.98
CA GLY A 121 25.94 0.50 -27.28
C GLY A 121 25.29 1.68 -26.53
N ASP A 122 24.88 2.69 -27.30
CA ASP A 122 24.18 3.88 -26.77
C ASP A 122 22.65 3.70 -26.68
N GLY A 123 22.12 2.57 -27.16
CA GLY A 123 20.69 2.30 -27.23
C GLY A 123 20.24 1.14 -26.35
N LEU A 124 19.01 0.70 -26.60
CA LEU A 124 18.37 -0.45 -25.97
C LEU A 124 18.07 -1.52 -27.03
N ARG A 125 18.28 -2.79 -26.68
CA ARG A 125 17.87 -3.94 -27.49
C ARG A 125 16.94 -4.84 -26.70
N HIS A 126 15.90 -5.31 -27.37
CA HIS A 126 14.84 -6.11 -26.76
C HIS A 126 15.26 -7.58 -26.59
N VAL A 127 14.74 -8.20 -25.54
CA VAL A 127 14.78 -9.63 -25.25
C VAL A 127 13.36 -10.06 -24.92
N GLY A 128 12.93 -11.19 -25.45
CA GLY A 128 11.65 -11.81 -25.13
C GLY A 128 11.81 -13.01 -24.20
N GLY A 129 10.75 -13.38 -23.51
CA GLY A 129 10.70 -14.61 -22.72
C GLY A 129 9.32 -14.87 -22.15
N VAL A 130 9.23 -15.91 -21.32
CA VAL A 130 8.01 -16.34 -20.65
C VAL A 130 8.20 -16.24 -19.15
N LEU A 131 7.25 -15.62 -18.46
CA LEU A 131 7.23 -15.55 -17.01
C LEU A 131 6.85 -16.92 -16.44
N MET A 132 7.75 -17.50 -15.67
CA MET A 132 7.59 -18.80 -15.03
C MET A 132 7.13 -18.63 -13.57
N GLY A 133 6.94 -19.74 -12.86
CA GLY A 133 6.49 -19.74 -11.46
C GLY A 133 7.45 -19.04 -10.48
N GLU A 134 6.99 -18.91 -9.23
CA GLU A 134 7.77 -18.34 -8.14
C GLU A 134 8.91 -19.25 -7.71
N GLN A 135 10.12 -18.70 -7.63
CA GLN A 135 11.28 -19.35 -7.03
C GLN A 135 11.41 -19.03 -5.53
N ALA A 136 10.86 -17.89 -5.13
CA ALA A 136 10.65 -17.45 -3.76
C ALA A 136 9.50 -16.42 -3.76
N PRO A 137 8.88 -16.10 -2.61
CA PRO A 137 7.80 -15.12 -2.56
C PRO A 137 8.20 -13.79 -3.20
N GLY A 138 7.53 -13.40 -4.29
CA GLY A 138 7.82 -12.17 -5.05
C GLY A 138 9.04 -12.24 -5.99
N LEU A 139 9.71 -13.38 -6.12
CA LEU A 139 10.81 -13.59 -7.07
C LEU A 139 10.43 -14.65 -8.10
N ARG A 140 10.40 -14.26 -9.37
CA ARG A 140 9.95 -15.08 -10.49
C ARG A 140 11.10 -15.38 -11.45
N GLN A 141 11.06 -16.56 -12.05
CA GLN A 141 11.95 -16.93 -13.14
C GLN A 141 11.38 -16.46 -14.48
N ILE A 142 12.26 -16.09 -15.41
CA ILE A 142 11.93 -15.85 -16.81
C ILE A 142 12.71 -16.85 -17.66
N ASP A 143 11.98 -17.61 -18.46
CA ASP A 143 12.57 -18.44 -19.51
C ASP A 143 12.73 -17.58 -20.78
N GLN A 144 13.97 -17.31 -21.18
CA GLN A 144 14.26 -16.37 -22.26
C GLN A 144 14.15 -17.07 -23.62
N HIS A 145 13.51 -16.40 -24.58
CA HIS A 145 13.51 -16.85 -25.98
C HIS A 145 14.93 -16.83 -26.52
N ARG A 146 15.44 -17.98 -26.94
CA ARG A 146 16.81 -18.11 -27.46
C ARG A 146 16.90 -17.63 -28.91
N HIS A 147 17.02 -16.31 -29.09
CA HIS A 147 17.30 -15.70 -30.40
C HIS A 147 18.75 -15.21 -30.47
N GLY A 148 19.67 -16.12 -30.78
CA GLY A 148 21.10 -15.81 -30.93
C GLY A 148 21.83 -15.58 -29.60
N ALA A 149 22.86 -14.74 -29.61
CA ALA A 149 23.75 -14.55 -28.46
C ALA A 149 23.28 -13.47 -27.46
N TYR A 150 22.29 -12.65 -27.82
CA TYR A 150 21.83 -11.53 -27.00
C TYR A 150 20.80 -11.99 -25.97
N ARG A 151 21.15 -11.85 -24.69
CA ARG A 151 20.37 -12.31 -23.53
C ARG A 151 20.57 -11.36 -22.36
N VAL A 152 19.70 -11.46 -21.37
CA VAL A 152 19.85 -10.74 -20.09
C VAL A 152 21.23 -11.05 -19.50
N ARG A 153 21.96 -9.99 -19.15
CA ARG A 153 23.34 -10.03 -18.65
C ARG A 153 23.57 -8.89 -17.65
N PRO A 154 24.69 -8.86 -16.91
CA PRO A 154 25.02 -7.72 -16.06
C PRO A 154 24.86 -6.38 -16.81
N GLY A 155 24.21 -5.42 -16.15
CA GLY A 155 23.81 -4.13 -16.74
C GLY A 155 22.32 -4.02 -17.09
N PHE A 156 21.58 -5.14 -17.15
CA PHE A 156 20.13 -5.14 -17.36
C PHE A 156 19.34 -4.91 -16.05
N SER A 157 19.94 -5.23 -14.90
CA SER A 157 19.26 -5.14 -13.60
C SER A 157 18.61 -3.78 -13.37
N GLY A 158 17.40 -3.79 -12.83
CA GLY A 158 16.57 -2.60 -12.57
C GLY A 158 15.69 -2.17 -13.73
N GLY A 159 15.84 -2.77 -14.91
CA GLY A 159 14.96 -2.52 -16.06
C GLY A 159 13.56 -3.14 -15.88
N PRO A 160 12.55 -2.67 -16.63
CA PRO A 160 11.21 -3.23 -16.54
C PRO A 160 11.12 -4.58 -17.28
N VAL A 161 10.29 -5.47 -16.75
CA VAL A 161 9.75 -6.64 -17.43
C VAL A 161 8.27 -6.37 -17.66
N TRP A 162 7.84 -6.31 -18.92
CA TRP A 162 6.46 -5.96 -19.27
C TRP A 162 5.78 -7.04 -20.08
N ALA A 163 4.47 -7.15 -19.91
CA ALA A 163 3.65 -8.07 -20.67
C ALA A 163 3.64 -7.67 -22.15
N ALA A 164 3.86 -8.64 -23.04
CA ALA A 164 4.03 -8.38 -24.48
C ALA A 164 2.75 -7.87 -25.17
N ASP A 165 1.59 -8.15 -24.60
CA ASP A 165 0.25 -7.82 -25.10
C ASP A 165 -0.21 -6.41 -24.71
N THR A 166 0.05 -6.01 -23.47
CA THR A 166 -0.51 -4.81 -22.82
C THR A 166 0.54 -3.72 -22.62
N GLY A 167 1.84 -4.08 -22.59
CA GLY A 167 2.93 -3.16 -22.30
C GLY A 167 3.05 -2.79 -20.82
N GLU A 168 2.26 -3.41 -19.94
CA GLU A 168 2.27 -3.12 -18.51
C GLU A 168 3.40 -3.89 -17.81
N VAL A 169 4.06 -3.22 -16.87
CA VAL A 169 5.21 -3.77 -16.14
C VAL A 169 4.72 -4.73 -15.07
N VAL A 170 5.15 -5.99 -15.18
CA VAL A 170 4.82 -7.08 -14.24
C VAL A 170 5.96 -7.40 -13.27
N GLY A 171 7.15 -6.85 -13.52
CA GLY A 171 8.31 -7.08 -12.66
C GLY A 171 9.49 -6.16 -12.94
N VAL A 172 10.42 -6.12 -12.00
CA VAL A 172 11.72 -5.45 -12.13
C VAL A 172 12.78 -6.50 -12.39
N MET A 173 13.49 -6.36 -13.51
CA MET A 173 14.47 -7.33 -13.98
C MET A 173 15.67 -7.40 -13.05
N ARG A 174 16.11 -8.63 -12.75
CA ARG A 174 17.37 -8.95 -12.09
C ARG A 174 18.19 -9.85 -12.99
N ALA A 175 19.35 -9.35 -13.43
CA ALA A 175 20.31 -10.19 -14.12
C ALA A 175 20.98 -11.14 -13.12
N ALA A 176 20.93 -12.45 -13.38
CA ALA A 176 21.60 -13.45 -12.56
C ALA A 176 23.14 -13.36 -12.69
N SER A 177 23.83 -13.90 -11.68
CA SER A 177 25.30 -13.91 -11.52
C SER A 177 26.03 -14.55 -12.73
N PRO A 178 27.34 -14.26 -12.97
CA PRO A 178 28.07 -14.64 -14.19
C PRO A 178 28.34 -16.14 -14.39
N ASN A 179 27.84 -17.05 -13.55
CA ASN A 179 28.02 -18.48 -13.76
C ASN A 179 27.23 -18.90 -15.01
N ALA A 180 27.97 -19.16 -16.08
CA ALA A 180 27.51 -19.35 -17.46
C ALA A 180 26.48 -20.48 -17.67
N GLU A 181 26.21 -21.29 -16.64
CA GLU A 181 25.21 -22.36 -16.70
C GLU A 181 23.82 -21.94 -16.19
N ALA A 182 23.72 -20.83 -15.43
CA ALA A 182 22.43 -20.31 -14.96
C ALA A 182 21.75 -19.48 -16.07
N THR A 183 20.97 -20.15 -16.90
CA THR A 183 20.21 -19.58 -18.03
C THR A 183 19.00 -18.73 -17.63
N ALA A 184 18.72 -18.59 -16.33
CA ALA A 184 17.52 -17.94 -15.83
C ALA A 184 17.72 -16.43 -15.59
N ALA A 185 16.98 -15.60 -16.33
CA ALA A 185 16.70 -14.24 -15.89
C ALA A 185 15.67 -14.30 -14.76
N GLN A 186 15.76 -13.37 -13.80
CA GLN A 186 14.80 -13.28 -12.71
C GLN A 186 14.10 -11.92 -12.76
N CYS A 187 12.90 -11.84 -12.21
CA CYS A 187 12.29 -10.55 -11.90
C CYS A 187 11.66 -10.56 -10.53
N VAL A 188 11.71 -9.40 -9.87
CA VAL A 188 10.97 -9.16 -8.63
C VAL A 188 9.61 -8.60 -9.00
N ASP A 189 8.55 -9.15 -8.43
CA ASP A 189 7.18 -8.69 -8.68
C ASP A 189 7.03 -7.22 -8.24
N VAL A 190 6.43 -6.39 -9.09
CA VAL A 190 6.17 -4.98 -8.76
C VAL A 190 5.20 -4.82 -7.59
N ALA A 191 4.41 -5.84 -7.26
CA ALA A 191 3.60 -5.86 -6.04
C ALA A 191 4.43 -5.70 -4.75
N ARG A 192 5.74 -6.05 -4.79
CA ARG A 192 6.67 -5.84 -3.66
C ARG A 192 7.02 -4.39 -3.41
N LEU A 193 6.81 -3.49 -4.38
CA LEU A 193 6.95 -2.04 -4.18
C LEU A 193 5.81 -1.48 -3.30
N GLY A 194 4.71 -2.23 -3.15
CA GLY A 194 3.50 -1.72 -2.54
C GLY A 194 2.97 -0.46 -3.26
N PRO A 195 2.15 0.36 -2.59
CA PRO A 195 1.51 1.54 -3.17
C PRO A 195 2.49 2.67 -3.59
N VAL A 196 3.79 2.50 -3.31
CA VAL A 196 4.82 3.54 -3.46
C VAL A 196 5.07 3.92 -4.92
N ALA A 197 4.91 2.97 -5.84
CA ALA A 197 5.33 3.13 -7.23
C ALA A 197 4.22 3.63 -8.18
N ASP A 198 2.94 3.56 -7.78
CA ASP A 198 1.82 4.04 -8.59
C ASP A 198 1.74 5.58 -8.54
N GLY A 199 2.40 6.21 -9.50
CA GLY A 199 2.40 7.65 -9.74
C GLY A 199 1.26 8.11 -10.64
N GLY A 200 0.00 7.83 -10.26
CA GLY A 200 -1.14 8.58 -10.80
C GLY A 200 -0.95 10.09 -10.52
N GLU A 201 -1.36 10.96 -11.45
CA GLU A 201 -1.19 12.41 -11.37
C GLU A 201 -1.63 12.98 -10.02
N ALA A 202 -0.63 13.32 -9.21
CA ALA A 202 -0.78 13.87 -7.90
C ALA A 202 -1.15 15.37 -7.97
N GLY A 203 -2.44 15.67 -8.09
CA GLY A 203 -2.92 17.06 -8.05
C GLY A 203 -4.41 17.30 -8.30
N GLY A 204 -5.20 16.27 -8.61
CA GLY A 204 -6.63 16.41 -8.89
C GLY A 204 -7.52 16.54 -7.64
N GLU A 205 -8.79 16.88 -7.87
CA GLU A 205 -9.87 16.74 -6.90
C GLU A 205 -9.88 15.32 -6.31
N VAL A 206 -10.23 15.21 -5.03
CA VAL A 206 -10.34 13.92 -4.33
C VAL A 206 -11.79 13.74 -3.93
N SER A 207 -12.37 12.63 -4.36
CA SER A 207 -13.74 12.28 -4.06
C SER A 207 -13.78 11.19 -2.99
N ILE A 208 -14.36 11.51 -1.83
CA ILE A 208 -14.54 10.58 -0.71
C ILE A 208 -16.03 10.35 -0.55
N LEU A 209 -16.46 9.10 -0.69
CA LEU A 209 -17.82 8.71 -0.36
C LEU A 209 -17.88 8.26 1.10
N GLN A 210 -18.59 9.01 1.94
CA GLN A 210 -18.70 8.72 3.35
C GLN A 210 -20.05 8.07 3.69
N PHE A 211 -20.00 6.93 4.39
CA PHE A 211 -21.16 6.36 5.08
C PHE A 211 -21.03 6.53 6.59
N GLY A 212 -22.11 6.94 7.24
CA GLY A 212 -22.23 6.97 8.70
C GLY A 212 -23.27 5.95 9.17
N GLY A 213 -22.87 5.03 10.05
CA GLY A 213 -23.80 4.20 10.81
C GLY A 213 -24.75 3.34 9.99
N LEU A 214 -24.19 2.43 9.17
CA LEU A 214 -24.97 1.50 8.34
C LEU A 214 -25.79 0.49 9.16
N ARG A 215 -25.34 0.13 10.37
CA ARG A 215 -26.05 -0.69 11.36
C ARG A 215 -26.71 -1.95 10.78
N PHE A 216 -25.98 -2.72 9.98
CA PHE A 216 -26.44 -4.01 9.47
C PHE A 216 -26.97 -4.88 10.62
N GLY A 217 -28.17 -5.44 10.44
CA GLY A 217 -28.93 -6.09 11.54
C GLY A 217 -30.13 -5.29 12.03
N SER A 218 -30.14 -3.98 11.82
CA SER A 218 -31.31 -3.12 12.06
C SER A 218 -31.99 -2.60 10.78
N VAL A 219 -31.32 -2.78 9.64
CA VAL A 219 -31.79 -2.41 8.30
C VAL A 219 -32.19 -3.68 7.54
N ASP A 220 -33.21 -3.59 6.68
CA ASP A 220 -33.57 -4.68 5.79
C ASP A 220 -32.57 -4.79 4.60
N ASP A 221 -32.45 -5.99 4.06
CA ASP A 221 -31.47 -6.29 3.00
C ASP A 221 -31.88 -5.61 1.67
N ALA A 222 -33.18 -5.38 1.46
CA ALA A 222 -33.71 -4.72 0.27
C ALA A 222 -33.34 -3.23 0.22
N GLY A 223 -33.46 -2.50 1.34
CA GLY A 223 -33.07 -1.10 1.46
C GLY A 223 -31.56 -0.92 1.30
N SER A 224 -30.77 -1.84 1.85
CA SER A 224 -29.31 -1.84 1.68
C SER A 224 -28.92 -2.03 0.21
N ARG A 225 -29.55 -2.98 -0.49
CA ARG A 225 -29.28 -3.18 -1.93
C ARG A 225 -29.65 -1.97 -2.77
N ARG A 226 -30.83 -1.38 -2.53
CA ARG A 226 -31.28 -0.19 -3.25
C ARG A 226 -30.33 0.99 -3.01
N LEU A 227 -29.87 1.19 -1.77
CA LEU A 227 -28.87 2.21 -1.46
C LEU A 227 -27.58 2.00 -2.27
N ALA A 228 -27.11 0.76 -2.42
CA ALA A 228 -25.92 0.48 -3.23
C ALA A 228 -26.13 0.83 -4.70
N GLU A 229 -27.28 0.47 -5.27
CA GLU A 229 -27.66 0.76 -6.66
C GLU A 229 -27.78 2.28 -6.90
N ASP A 230 -28.46 2.99 -6.00
CA ASP A 230 -28.64 4.45 -6.08
C ASP A 230 -27.30 5.19 -5.93
N VAL A 231 -26.43 4.77 -5.01
CA VAL A 231 -25.08 5.34 -4.83
C VAL A 231 -24.23 5.11 -6.08
N ALA A 232 -24.25 3.91 -6.64
CA ALA A 232 -23.47 3.59 -7.83
C ALA A 232 -23.92 4.42 -9.06
N ALA A 233 -25.20 4.75 -9.15
CA ALA A 233 -25.74 5.56 -10.24
C ALA A 233 -25.36 7.05 -10.11
N GLU A 234 -25.30 7.59 -8.88
CA GLU A 234 -25.26 9.04 -8.64
C GLU A 234 -23.91 9.57 -8.11
N ALA A 235 -23.07 8.74 -7.48
CA ALA A 235 -21.88 9.21 -6.76
C ALA A 235 -20.76 9.79 -7.65
N GLY A 236 -20.81 9.54 -8.96
CA GLY A 236 -19.73 9.90 -9.87
C GLY A 236 -18.41 9.18 -9.54
N PRO A 237 -17.26 9.69 -10.02
CA PRO A 237 -15.95 9.13 -9.67
C PRO A 237 -15.68 9.22 -8.17
N VAL A 238 -15.38 8.09 -7.54
CA VAL A 238 -15.00 7.99 -6.12
C VAL A 238 -13.59 7.43 -6.03
N ASP A 239 -12.76 8.00 -5.14
CA ASP A 239 -11.39 7.51 -4.90
C ASP A 239 -11.31 6.57 -3.71
N VAL A 240 -12.15 6.80 -2.71
CA VAL A 240 -12.21 5.98 -1.50
C VAL A 240 -13.58 6.06 -0.85
N ILE A 241 -14.06 4.92 -0.35
CA ILE A 241 -15.21 4.83 0.54
C ILE A 241 -14.69 4.88 1.98
N VAL A 242 -15.32 5.69 2.82
CA VAL A 242 -15.01 5.80 4.25
C VAL A 242 -16.25 5.47 5.06
N ILE A 243 -16.12 4.55 6.01
CA ILE A 243 -17.18 4.20 6.97
C ILE A 243 -16.75 4.65 8.36
N CYS A 244 -17.49 5.62 8.90
CA CYS A 244 -17.22 6.24 10.21
C CYS A 244 -17.86 5.44 11.37
N GLY A 245 -17.69 4.12 11.36
CA GLY A 245 -18.21 3.21 12.39
C GLY A 245 -19.71 2.94 12.35
N ASP A 246 -20.14 2.16 13.33
CA ASP A 246 -21.49 1.62 13.46
C ASP A 246 -21.89 0.82 12.22
N LEU A 247 -20.97 -0.04 11.76
CA LEU A 247 -21.20 -0.90 10.60
C LEU A 247 -22.23 -1.98 10.95
N ALA A 248 -22.08 -2.63 12.10
CA ALA A 248 -23.02 -3.61 12.62
C ALA A 248 -23.91 -2.99 13.70
N ALA A 249 -25.12 -3.55 13.86
CA ALA A 249 -26.03 -3.11 14.92
C ALA A 249 -25.59 -3.61 16.31
N ARG A 250 -25.00 -4.81 16.39
CA ARG A 250 -24.61 -5.47 17.65
C ARG A 250 -23.28 -6.22 17.53
N ALA A 251 -22.47 -5.88 16.52
CA ALA A 251 -21.19 -6.53 16.25
C ALA A 251 -21.28 -8.06 16.10
N ALA A 252 -22.35 -8.57 15.48
CA ALA A 252 -22.49 -10.01 15.22
C ALA A 252 -21.78 -10.42 13.91
N PRO A 253 -21.18 -11.62 13.84
CA PRO A 253 -20.54 -12.10 12.60
C PRO A 253 -21.45 -12.08 11.36
N SER A 254 -22.73 -12.41 11.51
CA SER A 254 -23.71 -12.38 10.40
C SER A 254 -24.10 -10.97 9.96
N GLU A 255 -23.97 -9.98 10.84
CA GLU A 255 -24.15 -8.56 10.50
C GLU A 255 -22.97 -8.08 9.66
N TYR A 256 -21.75 -8.46 10.04
CA TYR A 256 -20.55 -8.15 9.27
C TYR A 256 -20.45 -8.88 7.92
N ALA A 257 -20.95 -10.11 7.81
CA ALA A 257 -21.02 -10.81 6.53
C ALA A 257 -21.86 -10.01 5.52
N ARG A 258 -23.05 -9.54 5.93
CA ARG A 258 -23.89 -8.68 5.09
C ARG A 258 -23.25 -7.33 4.78
N ALA A 259 -22.53 -6.76 5.74
CA ALA A 259 -21.78 -5.55 5.54
C ALA A 259 -20.68 -5.71 4.48
N ALA A 260 -19.95 -6.83 4.51
CA ALA A 260 -18.93 -7.17 3.52
C ALA A 260 -19.54 -7.32 2.12
N ASP A 261 -20.66 -8.04 1.98
CA ASP A 261 -21.36 -8.21 0.71
C ASP A 261 -21.82 -6.86 0.13
N PHE A 262 -22.40 -6.00 0.97
CA PHE A 262 -22.81 -4.65 0.58
C PHE A 262 -21.61 -3.81 0.11
N LEU A 263 -20.55 -3.74 0.90
CA LEU A 263 -19.38 -2.91 0.58
C LEU A 263 -18.63 -3.41 -0.66
N ALA A 264 -18.52 -4.73 -0.84
CA ALA A 264 -17.96 -5.33 -2.05
C ALA A 264 -18.81 -4.97 -3.28
N GLY A 265 -20.14 -4.99 -3.16
CA GLY A 265 -21.05 -4.58 -4.23
C GLY A 265 -20.88 -3.11 -4.63
N VAL A 266 -20.85 -2.20 -3.64
CA VAL A 266 -20.66 -0.76 -3.88
C VAL A 266 -19.28 -0.47 -4.47
N ALA A 267 -18.22 -1.06 -3.91
CA ALA A 267 -16.86 -0.89 -4.41
C ALA A 267 -16.72 -1.38 -5.86
N ALA A 268 -17.26 -2.55 -6.18
CA ALA A 268 -17.25 -3.09 -7.54
C ALA A 268 -18.01 -2.18 -8.52
N ALA A 269 -19.18 -1.65 -8.12
CA ALA A 269 -19.96 -0.76 -8.97
C ALA A 269 -19.27 0.59 -9.23
N LEU A 270 -18.48 1.08 -8.27
CA LEU A 270 -17.68 2.30 -8.39
C LEU A 270 -16.29 2.06 -9.02
N GLY A 271 -15.95 0.81 -9.37
CA GLY A 271 -14.65 0.47 -9.95
C GLY A 271 -13.48 0.60 -8.97
N LEU A 272 -13.73 0.46 -7.67
CA LEU A 272 -12.70 0.54 -6.63
C LEU A 272 -12.00 -0.82 -6.45
N GLY A 273 -10.68 -0.77 -6.27
CA GLY A 273 -9.87 -1.95 -5.93
C GLY A 273 -10.01 -2.37 -4.46
N GLU A 274 -9.28 -3.43 -4.07
CA GLU A 274 -9.33 -4.02 -2.72
C GLU A 274 -8.99 -3.03 -1.59
N ASP A 275 -8.19 -1.98 -1.88
CA ASP A 275 -7.80 -0.94 -0.92
C ASP A 275 -8.76 0.27 -0.88
N GLY A 276 -9.89 0.21 -1.59
CA GLY A 276 -10.80 1.34 -1.80
C GLY A 276 -11.79 1.62 -0.67
N VAL A 277 -11.78 0.88 0.44
CA VAL A 277 -12.82 0.93 1.48
C VAL A 277 -12.26 1.01 2.90
N LEU A 278 -12.12 2.20 3.45
CA LEU A 278 -11.64 2.36 4.82
C LEU A 278 -12.77 2.29 5.86
N THR A 279 -12.57 1.48 6.90
CA THR A 279 -13.48 1.39 8.05
C THR A 279 -12.78 1.72 9.37
N VAL A 280 -13.50 2.40 10.27
CA VAL A 280 -13.15 2.55 11.69
C VAL A 280 -14.29 2.01 12.57
N PRO A 281 -14.01 1.41 13.73
CA PRO A 281 -15.07 0.89 14.59
C PRO A 281 -15.85 2.03 15.26
N GLY A 282 -17.17 1.86 15.36
CA GLY A 282 -18.08 2.68 16.16
C GLY A 282 -18.56 1.99 17.43
N VAL A 283 -19.44 2.65 18.18
CA VAL A 283 -19.98 2.14 19.45
C VAL A 283 -20.68 0.80 19.27
N SER A 284 -21.44 0.66 18.18
CA SER A 284 -22.24 -0.54 17.87
C SER A 284 -21.38 -1.69 17.33
N ASP A 285 -20.14 -1.40 16.94
CA ASP A 285 -19.15 -2.40 16.52
C ASP A 285 -18.40 -3.01 17.72
N VAL A 286 -18.60 -2.48 18.93
CA VAL A 286 -18.14 -3.09 20.19
C VAL A 286 -19.10 -4.19 20.62
N ASN A 287 -18.65 -5.43 20.58
CA ASN A 287 -19.43 -6.57 21.03
C ASN A 287 -19.45 -6.64 22.57
N THR A 288 -20.50 -6.10 23.18
CA THR A 288 -20.64 -6.04 24.64
C THR A 288 -20.73 -7.43 25.29
N ALA A 289 -21.29 -8.42 24.60
CA ALA A 289 -21.36 -9.79 25.11
C ALA A 289 -19.97 -10.45 25.19
N LEU A 290 -19.15 -10.31 24.14
CA LEU A 290 -17.76 -10.78 24.16
C LEU A 290 -16.90 -10.00 25.16
N CYS A 291 -17.12 -8.69 25.25
CA CYS A 291 -16.44 -7.86 26.26
C CYS A 291 -16.76 -8.35 27.68
N ARG A 292 -18.04 -8.59 28.00
CA ARG A 292 -18.46 -9.12 29.29
C ARG A 292 -17.85 -10.50 29.55
N SER A 293 -17.92 -11.40 28.57
CA SER A 293 -17.34 -12.74 28.69
C SER A 293 -15.83 -12.70 28.97
N HIS A 294 -15.08 -11.78 28.35
CA HIS A 294 -13.66 -11.61 28.63
C HIS A 294 -13.41 -11.18 30.09
N PHE A 295 -14.20 -10.22 30.59
CA PHE A 295 -14.09 -9.76 31.97
C PHE A 295 -14.43 -10.88 32.96
N ASP A 296 -15.47 -11.68 32.68
CA ASP A 296 -15.85 -12.83 33.50
C ASP A 296 -14.73 -13.89 33.55
N ILE A 297 -14.05 -14.14 32.42
CA ILE A 297 -12.89 -15.05 32.34
C ILE A 297 -11.71 -14.51 33.17
N CYS A 298 -11.35 -13.24 33.00
CA CYS A 298 -10.28 -12.61 33.79
C CYS A 298 -10.58 -12.68 35.29
N ALA A 299 -11.82 -12.36 35.70
CA ALA A 299 -12.23 -12.45 37.09
C ALA A 299 -12.13 -13.88 37.64
N ALA A 300 -12.52 -14.90 36.86
CA ALA A 300 -12.39 -16.30 37.25
C ALA A 300 -10.92 -16.77 37.38
N LEU A 301 -10.00 -16.13 36.65
CA LEU A 301 -8.56 -16.38 36.70
C LEU A 301 -7.82 -15.47 37.71
N GLU A 302 -8.53 -14.61 38.43
CA GLU A 302 -7.94 -13.58 39.31
C GLU A 302 -6.98 -12.64 38.56
N GLU A 303 -7.27 -12.36 37.29
CA GLU A 303 -6.53 -11.44 36.42
C GLU A 303 -7.31 -10.13 36.20
N GLU A 304 -6.58 -9.04 36.00
CA GLU A 304 -7.17 -7.76 35.59
C GLU A 304 -7.32 -7.69 34.06
N PRO A 305 -8.54 -7.44 33.53
CA PRO A 305 -8.74 -7.21 32.10
C PRO A 305 -7.86 -6.07 31.59
N ARG A 306 -7.12 -6.30 30.49
CA ARG A 306 -6.17 -5.31 29.97
C ARG A 306 -6.79 -4.51 28.81
N PRO A 307 -6.78 -3.17 28.88
CA PRO A 307 -7.12 -2.33 27.73
C PRO A 307 -6.25 -2.69 26.51
N PRO A 308 -6.79 -2.62 25.28
CA PRO A 308 -8.11 -2.06 24.93
C PRO A 308 -9.26 -3.09 24.96
N TYR A 309 -9.11 -4.24 25.62
CA TYR A 309 -10.11 -5.32 25.72
C TYR A 309 -10.47 -5.93 24.36
N TRP A 310 -9.44 -6.47 23.69
CA TRP A 310 -9.45 -6.86 22.27
C TRP A 310 -10.63 -7.74 21.84
N GLU A 311 -11.07 -8.64 22.70
CA GLU A 311 -12.13 -9.64 22.46
C GLU A 311 -13.42 -9.00 21.96
N LYS A 312 -13.72 -7.77 22.40
CA LYS A 312 -14.91 -7.01 22.00
C LYS A 312 -14.94 -6.68 20.49
N TRP A 313 -13.80 -6.62 19.83
CA TRP A 313 -13.69 -6.32 18.40
C TRP A 313 -13.40 -7.54 17.54
N ARG A 314 -13.27 -8.74 18.11
CA ARG A 314 -12.85 -9.92 17.33
C ARG A 314 -13.69 -10.11 16.04
N PRO A 315 -15.03 -10.02 16.06
CA PRO A 315 -15.82 -10.10 14.82
C PRO A 315 -15.58 -8.94 13.85
N TYR A 316 -15.37 -7.72 14.35
CA TYR A 316 -15.02 -6.55 13.54
C TYR A 316 -13.63 -6.71 12.90
N ALA A 317 -12.66 -7.23 13.64
CA ALA A 317 -11.30 -7.47 13.17
C ALA A 317 -11.25 -8.53 12.07
N ASP A 318 -12.03 -9.61 12.21
CA ASP A 318 -12.18 -10.64 11.18
C ASP A 318 -12.79 -10.05 9.89
N PHE A 319 -13.85 -9.25 10.03
CA PHE A 319 -14.43 -8.50 8.92
C PHE A 319 -13.42 -7.58 8.24
N ALA A 320 -12.73 -6.75 9.03
CA ALA A 320 -11.81 -5.76 8.50
C ALA A 320 -10.62 -6.43 7.80
N ALA A 321 -10.13 -7.56 8.31
CA ALA A 321 -9.12 -8.37 7.64
C ALA A 321 -9.61 -8.92 6.29
N GLY A 322 -10.85 -9.40 6.21
CA GLY A 322 -11.48 -9.83 4.96
C GLY A 322 -11.67 -8.69 3.95
N ALA A 323 -11.84 -7.46 4.43
CA ALA A 323 -11.93 -6.24 3.62
C ALA A 323 -10.55 -5.62 3.29
N GLY A 324 -9.45 -6.37 3.40
CA GLY A 324 -8.10 -5.87 3.07
C GLY A 324 -7.47 -4.96 4.14
N HIS A 325 -8.12 -4.79 5.29
CA HIS A 325 -7.71 -3.88 6.35
C HIS A 325 -7.65 -4.59 7.71
N PRO A 326 -6.65 -5.46 7.95
CA PRO A 326 -6.50 -6.15 9.24
C PRO A 326 -6.23 -5.15 10.38
N LEU A 327 -6.79 -5.42 11.57
CA LEU A 327 -6.48 -4.66 12.79
C LEU A 327 -5.37 -5.36 13.59
N ASP A 328 -4.37 -4.60 14.03
CA ASP A 328 -3.37 -5.06 14.98
C ASP A 328 -3.93 -4.96 16.40
N PRO A 329 -3.97 -6.06 17.19
CA PRO A 329 -4.44 -6.02 18.57
C PRO A 329 -3.69 -5.02 19.47
N ARG A 330 -2.41 -4.76 19.17
CA ARG A 330 -1.58 -3.81 19.92
C ARG A 330 -1.75 -2.38 19.41
N ARG A 331 -2.22 -2.19 18.18
CA ARG A 331 -2.42 -0.89 17.54
C ARG A 331 -3.70 -0.94 16.70
N PRO A 332 -4.88 -0.91 17.33
CA PRO A 332 -6.16 -1.04 16.63
C PRO A 332 -6.58 0.28 15.94
N TRP A 333 -5.62 1.00 15.35
CA TRP A 333 -5.73 2.22 14.54
C TRP A 333 -4.74 2.12 13.38
N ARG A 334 -4.96 2.87 12.29
CA ARG A 334 -4.16 2.70 11.07
C ARG A 334 -3.96 3.99 10.30
N LEU A 335 -2.88 4.02 9.52
CA LEU A 335 -2.66 5.01 8.48
C LEU A 335 -2.78 4.31 7.13
N VAL A 336 -3.68 4.79 6.28
CA VAL A 336 -3.87 4.31 4.91
C VAL A 336 -3.48 5.42 3.96
N SER A 337 -2.70 5.09 2.92
CA SER A 337 -2.32 6.03 1.88
C SER A 337 -3.10 5.73 0.61
N VAL A 338 -3.54 6.79 -0.09
CA VAL A 338 -4.05 6.74 -1.47
C VAL A 338 -3.07 7.52 -2.35
N PRO A 339 -2.00 6.87 -2.83
CA PRO A 339 -0.83 7.56 -3.37
C PRO A 339 -1.12 8.34 -4.65
N GLY A 340 -1.93 7.77 -5.55
CA GLY A 340 -2.37 8.45 -6.79
C GLY A 340 -3.13 9.76 -6.53
N ARG A 341 -3.61 9.96 -5.31
CA ARG A 341 -4.32 11.18 -4.88
C ARG A 341 -3.54 12.03 -3.88
N ARG A 342 -2.34 11.61 -3.47
CA ARG A 342 -1.60 12.19 -2.33
C ARG A 342 -2.50 12.41 -1.12
N LEU A 343 -3.25 11.38 -0.75
CA LEU A 343 -4.16 11.43 0.38
C LEU A 343 -3.70 10.43 1.45
N LEU A 344 -3.67 10.91 2.69
CA LEU A 344 -3.53 10.09 3.88
C LEU A 344 -4.86 10.04 4.60
N LEU A 345 -5.31 8.82 4.91
CA LEU A 345 -6.47 8.56 5.74
C LEU A 345 -5.99 8.03 7.09
N LEU A 346 -6.29 8.77 8.15
CA LEU A 346 -5.96 8.41 9.52
C LEU A 346 -7.17 7.72 10.11
N ALA A 347 -7.14 6.39 10.21
CA ALA A 347 -8.21 5.58 10.76
C ALA A 347 -8.05 5.53 12.28
N LEU A 348 -8.69 6.48 12.97
CA LEU A 348 -8.64 6.56 14.43
C LEU A 348 -9.68 5.63 15.05
N ASN A 349 -9.25 4.94 16.09
CA ASN A 349 -10.14 4.17 16.94
C ASN A 349 -10.46 4.95 18.20
N SER A 350 -11.71 5.43 18.25
CA SER A 350 -12.28 6.19 19.38
C SER A 350 -12.97 5.30 20.41
N THR A 351 -13.07 3.99 20.14
CA THR A 351 -13.84 3.00 20.92
C THR A 351 -12.97 2.21 21.89
N MET A 352 -11.68 2.57 22.02
CA MET A 352 -10.70 1.77 22.78
C MET A 352 -11.05 1.65 24.26
N ALA A 353 -11.60 2.70 24.86
CA ALA A 353 -12.04 2.68 26.24
C ALA A 353 -13.41 2.00 26.45
N LEU A 354 -14.20 1.81 25.39
CA LEU A 354 -15.57 1.32 25.53
C LEU A 354 -15.62 -0.11 26.05
N THR A 355 -16.49 -0.38 27.02
CA THR A 355 -16.75 -1.73 27.52
C THR A 355 -18.24 -2.04 27.53
N HIS A 356 -18.62 -3.17 28.13
CA HIS A 356 -20.01 -3.51 28.42
C HIS A 356 -20.58 -2.72 29.61
N ARG A 357 -19.73 -2.01 30.36
CA ARG A 357 -20.10 -1.25 31.56
C ARG A 357 -20.55 0.16 31.18
N PRO A 358 -21.65 0.68 31.74
CA PRO A 358 -22.13 2.03 31.43
C PRO A 358 -21.15 3.15 31.74
N GLU A 359 -20.29 2.99 32.75
CA GLU A 359 -19.28 3.96 33.17
C GLU A 359 -18.12 4.13 32.19
N ASP A 360 -17.93 3.16 31.29
CA ASP A 360 -16.90 3.18 30.25
C ASP A 360 -17.47 3.64 28.90
N ASP A 361 -18.40 4.61 28.88
CA ASP A 361 -19.08 5.07 27.66
C ASP A 361 -18.33 6.18 26.90
N ALA A 362 -17.21 6.64 27.45
CA ALA A 362 -16.57 7.83 26.98
C ALA A 362 -15.63 7.55 25.80
N ALA A 363 -15.87 8.24 24.68
CA ALA A 363 -14.95 8.28 23.56
C ALA A 363 -13.57 8.76 23.99
N ARG A 364 -12.52 8.05 23.59
CA ARG A 364 -11.13 8.40 23.92
C ARG A 364 -10.20 8.13 22.76
N PHE A 365 -9.37 9.12 22.43
CA PHE A 365 -8.18 8.94 21.63
C PHE A 365 -6.99 8.80 22.58
N GLY A 366 -6.44 7.58 22.70
CA GLY A 366 -5.30 7.33 23.58
C GLY A 366 -4.05 8.11 23.17
N ARG A 367 -3.20 8.48 24.14
CA ARG A 367 -1.95 9.22 23.89
C ARG A 367 -1.04 8.51 22.89
N GLU A 368 -0.90 7.19 23.03
CA GLU A 368 -0.07 6.38 22.13
C GLU A 368 -0.52 6.49 20.67
N GLN A 369 -1.83 6.36 20.42
CA GLN A 369 -2.40 6.54 19.08
C GLN A 369 -2.09 7.93 18.50
N LEU A 370 -2.31 8.99 19.29
CA LEU A 370 -2.07 10.36 18.83
C LEU A 370 -0.58 10.63 18.57
N ALA A 371 0.30 10.16 19.46
CA ALA A 371 1.74 10.28 19.30
C ALA A 371 2.23 9.52 18.05
N TRP A 372 1.72 8.31 17.84
CA TRP A 372 2.02 7.50 16.66
C TRP A 372 1.63 8.21 15.37
N PHE A 373 0.43 8.78 15.29
CA PHE A 373 0.03 9.55 14.11
C PHE A 373 0.88 10.81 13.94
N ALA A 374 1.20 11.53 15.00
CA ALA A 374 2.06 12.72 14.93
C ALA A 374 3.44 12.39 14.36
N GLU A 375 4.05 11.29 14.80
CA GLU A 375 5.34 10.79 14.28
C GLU A 375 5.24 10.47 12.78
N ARG A 376 4.20 9.75 12.36
CA ARG A 376 4.01 9.39 10.93
C ARG A 376 3.70 10.59 10.05
N LEU A 377 2.94 11.55 10.54
CA LEU A 377 2.61 12.77 9.80
C LEU A 377 3.80 13.73 9.66
N ALA A 378 4.83 13.58 10.49
CA ALA A 378 6.07 14.34 10.43
C ALA A 378 7.05 13.80 9.38
N ASP A 379 6.77 12.62 8.78
CA ASP A 379 7.58 12.06 7.70
C ASP A 379 7.64 13.02 6.50
N PRO A 380 8.84 13.49 6.10
CA PRO A 380 9.01 14.36 4.93
C PRO A 380 8.45 13.78 3.63
N GLY A 381 8.37 12.45 3.51
CA GLY A 381 7.77 11.75 2.36
C GLY A 381 6.29 12.06 2.14
N PHE A 382 5.59 12.53 3.18
CA PHE A 382 4.21 13.00 3.12
C PHE A 382 4.07 14.52 3.00
N GLY A 383 5.15 15.22 2.65
CA GLY A 383 5.14 16.65 2.35
C GLY A 383 4.11 16.99 1.27
N GLY A 384 3.16 17.88 1.60
CA GLY A 384 2.11 18.31 0.68
C GLY A 384 1.01 17.29 0.39
N TRP A 385 0.94 16.18 1.13
CA TRP A 385 -0.20 15.26 1.06
C TRP A 385 -1.39 15.81 1.83
N ARG A 386 -2.59 15.61 1.28
CA ARG A 386 -3.87 15.83 1.98
C ARG A 386 -4.01 14.80 3.10
N ARG A 387 -4.60 15.22 4.21
CA ARG A 387 -4.75 14.40 5.42
C ARG A 387 -6.20 14.45 5.87
N VAL A 388 -6.84 13.30 5.98
CA VAL A 388 -8.22 13.17 6.44
C VAL A 388 -8.22 12.24 7.63
N ALA A 389 -8.67 12.74 8.78
CA ALA A 389 -8.89 11.95 9.97
C ALA A 389 -10.29 11.34 9.94
N VAL A 390 -10.37 10.04 10.18
CA VAL A 390 -11.61 9.27 10.20
C VAL A 390 -11.78 8.71 11.60
N SER A 391 -12.90 9.05 12.24
CA SER A 391 -13.25 8.58 13.58
C SER A 391 -14.76 8.47 13.68
N HIS A 392 -15.24 7.53 14.51
CA HIS A 392 -16.65 7.47 14.86
C HIS A 392 -17.09 8.67 15.72
N HIS A 393 -16.39 8.92 16.83
CA HIS A 393 -16.68 10.06 17.69
C HIS A 393 -16.00 11.34 17.21
N SER A 394 -16.65 12.48 17.44
CA SER A 394 -16.03 13.78 17.25
C SER A 394 -14.96 14.03 18.32
N PRO A 395 -13.76 14.54 17.96
CA PRO A 395 -12.75 14.94 18.94
C PRO A 395 -13.13 16.16 19.77
N ALA A 396 -14.18 16.89 19.38
CA ALA A 396 -14.64 18.10 20.06
C ALA A 396 -15.87 17.90 20.96
N GLU A 397 -16.52 16.73 20.91
CA GLU A 397 -17.72 16.48 21.73
C GLU A 397 -17.33 15.87 23.10
N PRO A 398 -17.80 16.45 24.22
CA PRO A 398 -17.79 15.73 25.49
C PRO A 398 -18.62 14.44 25.35
N PRO A 399 -18.30 13.38 26.09
CA PRO A 399 -19.02 12.12 25.99
C PRO A 399 -20.52 12.37 26.18
N ILE A 400 -21.33 11.80 25.29
CA ILE A 400 -22.80 11.81 25.42
C ILE A 400 -23.12 10.96 26.64
N ALA A 401 -23.11 11.60 27.82
CA ALA A 401 -23.54 10.96 29.04
C ALA A 401 -24.99 10.51 28.82
N ARG A 402 -25.20 9.18 28.79
CA ARG A 402 -26.52 8.67 29.13
C ARG A 402 -26.76 9.08 30.57
N SER A 403 -27.61 10.09 30.76
CA SER A 403 -27.86 10.78 32.03
C SER A 403 -27.78 9.86 33.24
N SER A 404 -26.73 10.03 34.07
CA SER A 404 -26.75 9.80 35.52
C SER A 404 -25.59 10.57 36.17
N PRO A 405 -25.81 11.22 37.33
CA PRO A 405 -24.87 12.20 37.89
C PRO A 405 -23.80 11.53 38.76
N ASN A 406 -22.61 12.13 38.74
CA ASN A 406 -21.40 11.85 39.54
C ASN A 406 -20.53 10.65 39.10
N CYS A 407 -19.32 10.96 38.61
CA CYS A 407 -18.08 10.75 39.37
C CYS A 407 -16.84 11.27 38.62
N SER A 408 -15.94 11.89 39.37
CA SER A 408 -14.68 12.50 38.90
C SER A 408 -13.59 11.46 38.64
N ALA A 409 -12.95 11.51 37.47
CA ALA A 409 -11.79 10.66 37.12
C ALA A 409 -10.48 11.47 37.11
N GLY A 410 -9.45 10.95 37.78
CA GLY A 410 -8.07 11.48 37.74
C GLY A 410 -7.30 11.08 36.47
N PRO A 411 -6.10 11.64 36.23
CA PRO A 411 -5.38 11.52 34.96
C PRO A 411 -4.50 10.25 34.89
N TRP A 412 -4.56 9.54 33.76
CA TRP A 412 -3.72 8.36 33.46
C TRP A 412 -2.67 8.68 32.40
N THR A 413 -1.39 8.52 32.75
CA THR A 413 -0.18 8.69 31.91
C THR A 413 -0.19 7.86 30.64
#